data_AF-A0A4U7BSF1-F1
#
_entry.id   AF-A0A4U7BSF1-F1
#
_cell.length_a   1.000
_cell.length_b   1.000
_cell.length_c   1.000
_cell.angle_alpha   90.00
_cell.angle_beta   90.00
_cell.angle_gamma   90.00
#
_symmetry.space_group_name_H-M   'P 1'
#
loop_
_entity.id
_entity.type
_entity.pdbx_description
1 polymer ?
#
loop_
_entity_poly.entity_id
_entity_poly.type
_entity_poly.pdbx_seq_one_letter_code
_entity_poly.pdbx_strand_id
1 'polypeptide(L)'
;MKEIEKYNTCLKRIDDFSNNLGMKKEDRAIFEMRQSDSENEKCLVLKNGNLDSPEPWFIVDENDEIHTMISLNSLKNILESLKQTQKENFELKLEKAIYQQIPIDFNDAWIVAMDEIKKRAKGGLMEINIDLEKLIADIKKEHPNLFVDMEAMAERIKNNERL
;
A
#
# COMPACT_ATOMS: atom_id res chain seq x y z
N MET A 1 19.21 -12.84 36.01
CA MET A 1 17.95 -12.05 36.07
C MET A 1 17.79 -11.16 34.85
N LYS A 2 18.75 -10.30 34.48
CA LYS A 2 18.63 -9.38 33.33
C LYS A 2 18.44 -10.07 31.96
N GLU A 3 19.10 -11.21 31.69
CA GLU A 3 18.93 -11.94 30.41
C GLU A 3 17.54 -12.56 30.24
N ILE A 4 16.95 -13.08 31.33
CA ILE A 4 15.61 -13.68 31.32
C ILE A 4 14.54 -12.61 31.08
N GLU A 5 14.70 -11.42 31.66
CA GLU A 5 13.77 -10.29 31.45
C GLU A 5 13.80 -9.77 30.00
N LYS A 6 14.99 -9.73 29.38
CA LYS A 6 15.14 -9.31 27.98
C LYS A 6 14.54 -10.31 26.99
N TYR A 7 14.85 -11.60 27.15
CA TYR A 7 14.25 -12.65 26.32
C TYR A 7 12.71 -12.66 26.39
N ASN A 8 12.15 -12.43 27.59
CA ASN A 8 10.71 -12.26 27.79
C ASN A 8 10.13 -11.02 27.08
N THR A 9 10.93 -9.96 26.90
CA THR A 9 10.52 -8.77 26.15
C THR A 9 10.49 -9.04 24.65
N CYS A 10 11.48 -9.78 24.12
CA CYS A 10 11.48 -10.18 22.71
C CYS A 10 10.31 -11.10 22.37
N LEU A 11 10.04 -12.09 23.20
CA LEU A 11 8.90 -12.99 23.02
C LEU A 11 7.57 -12.23 23.02
N LYS A 12 7.41 -11.21 23.88
CA LYS A 12 6.21 -10.36 23.86
C LYS A 12 6.04 -9.59 22.55
N ARG A 13 7.13 -9.03 22.00
CA ARG A 13 7.08 -8.33 20.72
C ARG A 13 6.74 -9.27 19.56
N ILE A 14 7.31 -10.47 19.57
CA ILE A 14 6.94 -11.53 18.62
C ILE A 14 5.47 -11.90 18.80
N ASP A 15 4.99 -12.05 20.03
CA ASP A 15 3.59 -12.34 20.34
C ASP A 15 2.65 -11.30 19.73
N ASP A 16 2.92 -10.02 19.98
CA ASP A 16 2.09 -8.92 19.49
C ASP A 16 2.08 -8.88 17.96
N PHE A 17 3.25 -9.01 17.32
CA PHE A 17 3.37 -9.00 15.87
C PHE A 17 2.68 -10.19 15.21
N SER A 18 2.91 -11.41 15.70
CA SER A 18 2.25 -12.61 15.19
C SER A 18 0.74 -12.59 15.37
N ASN A 19 0.24 -12.03 16.47
CA ASN A 19 -1.21 -11.85 16.68
C ASN A 19 -1.81 -10.91 15.63
N ASN A 20 -1.12 -9.81 15.30
CA ASN A 20 -1.55 -8.89 14.24
C ASN A 20 -1.56 -9.54 12.85
N LEU A 21 -0.71 -10.54 12.62
CA LEU A 21 -0.72 -11.35 11.40
C LEU A 21 -1.76 -12.48 11.41
N GLY A 22 -2.50 -12.67 12.51
CA GLY A 22 -3.45 -13.77 12.66
C GLY A 22 -2.81 -15.15 12.89
N MET A 23 -1.52 -15.19 13.27
CA MET A 23 -0.80 -16.43 13.54
C MET A 23 -1.01 -16.92 14.97
N LYS A 24 -1.35 -18.20 15.12
CA LYS A 24 -1.42 -18.87 16.43
C LYS A 24 -0.03 -19.01 17.04
N LYS A 25 0.05 -19.17 18.37
CA LYS A 25 1.33 -19.35 19.08
C LYS A 25 2.09 -20.61 18.66
N GLU A 26 1.34 -21.69 18.41
CA GLU A 26 1.86 -23.00 18.00
C GLU A 26 2.47 -23.01 16.59
N ASP A 27 2.03 -22.10 15.72
CA ASP A 27 2.44 -22.04 14.32
C ASP A 27 3.67 -21.15 14.08
N ARG A 28 4.35 -20.69 15.13
CA ARG A 28 5.46 -19.73 15.01
C ARG A 28 6.79 -20.43 15.06
N ALA A 29 7.56 -20.31 13.98
CA ALA A 29 8.97 -20.63 14.02
C ALA A 29 9.75 -19.48 14.68
N ILE A 30 10.43 -19.76 15.79
CA ILE A 30 11.35 -18.82 16.45
C ILE A 30 12.73 -19.45 16.49
N PHE A 31 13.70 -18.76 15.93
CA PHE A 31 15.10 -19.12 15.92
C PHE A 31 15.89 -18.19 16.83
N GLU A 32 16.89 -18.73 17.51
CA GLU A 32 17.95 -17.98 18.17
C GLU A 32 19.19 -18.00 17.26
N MET A 33 19.73 -16.84 16.94
CA MET A 33 20.97 -16.72 16.17
C MET A 33 22.16 -16.72 17.12
N ARG A 34 23.15 -17.56 16.81
CA ARG A 34 24.39 -17.70 17.58
C ARG A 34 25.61 -17.59 16.68
N GLN A 35 26.70 -17.02 17.20
CA GLN A 35 28.01 -17.04 16.56
C GLN A 35 28.49 -18.49 16.36
N SER A 36 28.92 -18.81 15.14
CA SER A 36 29.63 -20.06 14.82
C SER A 36 31.14 -19.91 15.08
N ASP A 37 31.88 -21.00 14.98
CA ASP A 37 33.35 -21.03 15.11
C ASP A 37 34.06 -20.16 14.04
N SER A 38 33.39 -19.88 12.93
CA SER A 38 33.84 -18.99 11.86
C SER A 38 33.17 -17.62 11.94
N GLU A 39 33.92 -16.52 11.75
CA GLU A 39 33.42 -15.14 11.83
C GLU A 39 32.27 -14.86 10.84
N ASN A 40 32.33 -15.46 9.65
CA ASN A 40 31.32 -15.30 8.59
C ASN A 40 30.14 -16.27 8.68
N GLU A 41 30.04 -17.05 9.75
CA GLU A 41 28.98 -18.04 9.93
C GLU A 41 28.16 -17.73 11.19
N LYS A 42 26.84 -17.79 11.03
CA LYS A 42 25.89 -17.73 12.13
C LYS A 42 25.05 -19.00 12.11
N CYS A 43 24.81 -19.57 13.28
CA CYS A 43 23.96 -20.74 13.47
C CYS A 43 22.57 -20.29 13.92
N LEU A 44 21.52 -20.81 13.29
CA LEU A 44 20.13 -20.60 13.71
C LEU A 44 19.65 -21.84 14.46
N VAL A 45 19.29 -21.67 15.73
CA VAL A 45 18.77 -22.74 16.59
C VAL A 45 17.28 -22.55 16.77
N LEU A 46 16.47 -23.49 16.27
CA LEU A 46 15.03 -23.47 16.46
C LEU A 46 14.67 -23.63 17.95
N LYS A 47 13.97 -22.64 18.51
CA LYS A 47 13.49 -22.62 19.91
C LYS A 47 12.02 -22.96 20.03
N ASN A 48 11.22 -22.63 19.02
CA ASN A 48 9.78 -22.85 19.01
C ASN A 48 9.30 -23.11 17.58
N GLY A 49 8.27 -23.94 17.43
CA GLY A 49 7.65 -24.25 16.13
C GLY A 49 8.40 -25.33 15.36
N ASN A 50 8.23 -25.33 14.05
CA ASN A 50 8.89 -26.23 13.11
C ASN A 50 9.29 -25.47 11.83
N LEU A 51 10.09 -26.08 10.95
CA LEU A 51 10.46 -25.44 9.68
C LEU A 51 9.31 -25.40 8.67
N ASP A 52 8.29 -26.22 8.84
CA ASP A 52 7.09 -26.22 7.99
C ASP A 52 6.04 -25.20 8.48
N SER A 53 6.36 -24.44 9.53
CA SER A 53 5.49 -23.44 10.13
C SER A 53 5.25 -22.31 9.13
N PRO A 54 4.04 -21.75 9.08
CA PRO A 54 3.74 -20.62 8.22
C PRO A 54 4.70 -19.46 8.49
N GLU A 55 5.13 -18.82 7.42
CA GLU A 55 5.96 -17.61 7.46
C GLU A 55 5.15 -16.42 8.01
N PRO A 56 5.79 -15.40 8.60
CA PRO A 56 7.24 -15.25 8.80
C PRO A 56 7.85 -16.13 9.90
N TRP A 57 9.12 -16.47 9.71
CA TRP A 57 9.95 -17.04 10.78
C TRP A 57 10.68 -15.91 11.51
N PHE A 58 10.73 -15.99 12.84
CA PHE A 58 11.35 -14.97 13.69
C PHE A 58 12.75 -15.40 14.10
N ILE A 59 13.68 -14.46 14.10
CA ILE A 59 15.07 -14.69 14.49
C ILE A 59 15.42 -13.68 15.58
N VAL A 60 15.83 -14.15 16.74
CA VAL A 60 16.36 -13.32 17.83
C VAL A 60 17.88 -13.38 17.76
N ASP A 61 18.53 -12.24 17.61
CA ASP A 61 20.00 -12.16 17.59
C ASP A 61 20.63 -12.00 18.98
N GLU A 62 21.97 -11.98 19.01
CA GLU A 62 22.77 -11.84 20.22
C GLU A 62 22.57 -10.50 20.95
N ASN A 63 22.02 -9.50 20.25
CA ASN A 63 21.72 -8.17 20.80
C ASN A 63 20.25 -8.03 21.24
N ASP A 64 19.50 -9.14 21.27
CA ASP A 64 18.06 -9.17 21.53
C ASP A 64 17.23 -8.40 20.46
N GLU A 65 17.77 -8.21 19.25
CA GLU A 65 17.01 -7.67 18.12
C GLU A 65 16.25 -8.80 17.39
N ILE A 66 15.04 -8.47 16.94
CA ILE A 66 14.15 -9.41 16.25
C ILE A 66 14.20 -9.13 14.77
N HIS A 67 14.71 -10.10 14.03
CA HIS A 67 14.69 -10.15 12.57
C HIS A 67 13.63 -11.14 12.11
N THR A 68 13.33 -11.10 10.81
CA THR A 68 12.38 -12.04 10.21
C THR A 68 12.90 -12.59 8.89
N MET A 69 12.59 -13.86 8.63
CA MET A 69 12.83 -14.50 7.35
C MET A 69 11.50 -14.91 6.72
N ILE A 70 11.38 -14.61 5.43
CA ILE A 70 10.27 -14.98 4.57
C ILE A 70 10.82 -15.51 3.25
N SER A 71 10.07 -16.37 2.57
CA SER A 71 10.43 -16.81 1.23
C SER A 71 10.36 -15.65 0.24
N LEU A 72 11.12 -15.79 -0.84
CA LEU A 72 11.03 -14.88 -1.99
C LEU A 72 9.59 -14.82 -2.55
N ASN A 73 8.85 -15.92 -2.49
CA ASN A 73 7.46 -15.97 -2.94
C ASN A 73 6.55 -15.12 -2.05
N SER A 74 6.67 -15.23 -0.72
CA SER A 74 5.94 -14.39 0.23
C SER A 74 6.29 -12.91 0.06
N LEU A 75 7.57 -12.57 -0.08
CA LEU A 75 8.00 -11.19 -0.35
C LEU A 75 7.39 -10.65 -1.65
N LYS A 76 7.43 -11.44 -2.74
CA LYS A 76 6.83 -11.07 -4.02
C LYS A 76 5.32 -10.81 -3.87
N ASN A 77 4.61 -11.68 -3.17
CA ASN A 77 3.17 -11.53 -2.94
C ASN A 77 2.84 -10.26 -2.15
N ILE A 78 3.65 -9.92 -1.13
CA ILE A 78 3.52 -8.67 -0.38
C ILE A 78 3.70 -7.46 -1.31
N LEU A 79 4.77 -7.45 -2.12
CA LEU A 79 5.07 -6.33 -3.02
C LEU A 79 3.98 -6.15 -4.09
N GLU A 80 3.50 -7.23 -4.71
CA GLU A 80 2.41 -7.16 -5.68
C GLU A 80 1.10 -6.69 -5.03
N SER A 81 0.79 -7.16 -3.81
CA SER A 81 -0.41 -6.72 -3.08
C SER A 81 -0.36 -5.23 -2.74
N LEU A 82 0.82 -4.73 -2.32
CA LEU A 82 1.03 -3.30 -2.06
C LEU A 82 0.88 -2.47 -3.33
N LYS A 83 1.47 -2.93 -4.45
CA LYS A 83 1.37 -2.27 -5.74
C LYS A 83 -0.09 -2.20 -6.24
N GLN A 84 -0.83 -3.30 -6.09
CA GLN A 84 -2.24 -3.36 -6.44
C GLN A 84 -3.07 -2.44 -5.55
N THR A 85 -2.84 -2.44 -4.24
CA THR A 85 -3.51 -1.54 -3.29
C THR A 85 -3.24 -0.07 -3.61
N GLN A 86 -1.99 0.28 -3.95
CA GLN A 86 -1.65 1.64 -4.36
C GLN A 86 -2.37 2.06 -5.64
N LYS A 87 -2.43 1.15 -6.64
CA LYS A 87 -3.15 1.37 -7.89
C LYS A 87 -4.64 1.61 -7.63
N GLU A 88 -5.29 0.74 -6.85
CA GLU A 88 -6.71 0.86 -6.52
C GLU A 88 -7.01 2.17 -5.78
N ASN A 89 -6.19 2.52 -4.78
CA ASN A 89 -6.34 3.80 -4.07
C ASN A 89 -6.17 5.01 -4.99
N PHE A 90 -5.27 4.92 -5.97
CA PHE A 90 -5.10 5.98 -6.96
C PHE A 90 -6.33 6.08 -7.87
N GLU A 91 -6.80 4.96 -8.41
CA GLU A 91 -7.99 4.90 -9.27
C GLU A 91 -9.24 5.45 -8.56
N LEU A 92 -9.46 5.08 -7.29
CA LEU A 92 -10.57 5.58 -6.48
C LEU A 92 -10.50 7.09 -6.24
N LYS A 93 -9.30 7.63 -5.97
CA LYS A 93 -9.12 9.07 -5.80
C LYS A 93 -9.39 9.82 -7.11
N LEU A 94 -8.94 9.27 -8.24
CA LEU A 94 -9.17 9.84 -9.56
C LEU A 94 -10.68 9.84 -9.90
N GLU A 95 -11.34 8.71 -9.67
CA GLU A 95 -12.78 8.55 -9.85
C GLU A 95 -13.55 9.61 -9.05
N LYS A 96 -13.22 9.75 -7.76
CA LYS A 96 -13.82 10.76 -6.89
C LYS A 96 -13.62 12.18 -7.43
N ALA A 97 -12.40 12.52 -7.86
CA ALA A 97 -12.09 13.85 -8.38
C ALA A 97 -12.86 14.17 -9.68
N ILE A 98 -13.03 13.17 -10.57
CA ILE A 98 -13.83 13.32 -11.80
C ILE A 98 -15.30 13.56 -11.43
N TYR A 99 -15.88 12.73 -10.55
CA TYR A 99 -17.28 12.88 -10.14
C TYR A 99 -17.59 14.23 -9.50
N GLN A 100 -16.67 14.78 -8.71
CA GLN A 100 -16.83 16.11 -8.11
C GLN A 100 -17.00 17.23 -9.16
N GLN A 101 -16.53 17.03 -10.38
CA GLN A 101 -16.67 17.99 -11.48
C GLN A 101 -17.90 17.74 -12.37
N ILE A 102 -18.71 16.72 -12.05
CA ILE A 102 -19.95 16.33 -12.73
C ILE A 102 -19.70 16.04 -14.22
N PRO A 103 -19.14 14.87 -14.56
CA PRO A 103 -18.88 14.51 -15.95
C PRO A 103 -20.21 14.30 -16.70
N ILE A 104 -20.23 14.67 -17.98
CA ILE A 104 -21.34 14.34 -18.89
C ILE A 104 -21.28 12.85 -19.24
N ASP A 105 -20.08 12.36 -19.58
CA ASP A 105 -19.76 10.95 -19.73
C ASP A 105 -18.52 10.63 -18.89
N PHE A 106 -18.68 9.77 -17.89
CA PHE A 106 -17.60 9.40 -16.98
C PHE A 106 -16.46 8.68 -17.70
N ASN A 107 -16.78 7.79 -18.64
CA ASN A 107 -15.77 6.98 -19.32
C ASN A 107 -14.88 7.84 -20.22
N ASP A 108 -15.46 8.83 -20.91
CA ASP A 108 -14.70 9.78 -21.72
C ASP A 108 -13.79 10.66 -20.84
N ALA A 109 -14.32 11.20 -19.74
CA ALA A 109 -13.53 11.98 -18.78
C ALA A 109 -12.39 11.14 -18.16
N TRP A 110 -12.65 9.86 -17.87
CA TRP A 110 -11.66 8.92 -17.35
C TRP A 110 -10.52 8.67 -18.33
N ILE A 111 -10.83 8.39 -19.60
CA ILE A 111 -9.83 8.13 -20.64
C ILE A 111 -8.91 9.34 -20.82
N VAL A 112 -9.49 10.55 -20.90
CA VAL A 112 -8.73 11.80 -21.04
C VAL A 112 -7.86 12.06 -19.81
N ALA A 113 -8.39 11.87 -18.61
CA ALA A 113 -7.61 12.05 -17.39
C ALA A 113 -6.42 11.07 -17.30
N MET A 114 -6.65 9.80 -17.63
CA MET A 114 -5.59 8.78 -17.65
C MET A 114 -4.52 9.06 -18.72
N ASP A 115 -4.90 9.57 -19.88
CA ASP A 115 -3.94 9.99 -20.92
C ASP A 115 -3.09 11.17 -20.43
N GLU A 116 -3.70 12.15 -19.80
CA GLU A 116 -3.01 13.31 -19.24
C GLU A 116 -2.05 12.94 -18.10
N ILE A 117 -2.47 12.02 -17.22
CA ILE A 117 -1.60 11.43 -16.19
C ILE A 117 -0.39 10.74 -16.83
N LYS A 118 -0.60 9.93 -17.88
CA LYS A 118 0.49 9.23 -18.58
C LYS A 118 1.46 10.20 -19.25
N LYS A 119 0.96 11.31 -19.82
CA LYS A 119 1.82 12.37 -20.39
C LYS A 119 2.71 13.00 -19.31
N ARG A 120 2.12 13.36 -18.16
CA ARG A 120 2.86 13.92 -17.02
C ARG A 120 3.84 12.91 -16.41
N ALA A 121 3.52 11.61 -16.47
CA ALA A 121 4.34 10.53 -15.95
C ALA A 121 5.53 10.10 -16.80
N LYS A 122 5.61 10.52 -18.07
CA LYS A 122 6.78 10.26 -18.93
C LYS A 122 8.09 10.88 -18.39
N GLY A 123 8.03 11.72 -17.35
CA GLY A 123 9.20 12.28 -16.64
C GLY A 123 9.84 11.36 -15.59
N GLY A 124 9.24 10.22 -15.24
CA GLY A 124 9.79 9.29 -14.25
C GLY A 124 8.76 8.81 -13.23
N LEU A 125 8.64 7.49 -13.10
CA LEU A 125 7.59 6.77 -12.38
C LEU A 125 7.67 6.85 -10.84
N MET A 126 8.58 7.63 -10.25
CA MET A 126 8.89 7.43 -8.83
C MET A 126 8.26 8.36 -7.82
N GLU A 127 7.79 9.57 -8.14
CA GLU A 127 7.09 10.39 -7.14
C GLU A 127 6.30 11.50 -7.84
N ILE A 128 5.18 11.16 -8.46
CA ILE A 128 4.24 12.18 -8.90
C ILE A 128 3.16 12.24 -7.82
N ASN A 129 3.38 13.12 -6.85
CA ASN A 129 2.29 13.60 -6.00
C ASN A 129 1.36 14.45 -6.89
N ILE A 130 0.57 13.76 -7.73
CA ILE A 130 -0.38 14.41 -8.65
C ILE A 130 -1.51 14.92 -7.79
N ASP A 131 -1.66 16.24 -7.77
CA ASP A 131 -2.89 16.87 -7.31
C ASP A 131 -4.00 16.55 -8.32
N LEU A 132 -4.80 15.54 -8.00
CA LEU A 132 -5.88 15.05 -8.86
C LEU A 132 -7.00 16.08 -9.00
N GLU A 133 -7.26 16.90 -7.98
CA GLU A 133 -8.30 17.93 -8.06
C GLU A 133 -7.89 19.02 -9.06
N LYS A 134 -6.64 19.46 -8.99
CA LYS A 134 -6.07 20.40 -9.94
C LYS A 134 -6.02 19.82 -11.35
N LEU A 135 -5.62 18.56 -11.49
CA LEU A 135 -5.61 17.86 -12.77
C LEU A 135 -6.99 17.88 -13.44
N ILE A 136 -8.05 17.47 -12.72
CA ILE A 136 -9.40 17.46 -13.30
C ILE A 136 -9.88 18.88 -13.59
N ALA A 137 -9.55 19.86 -12.75
CA ALA A 137 -9.89 21.26 -13.01
C ALA A 137 -9.23 21.80 -14.29
N ASP A 138 -7.98 21.42 -14.57
CA ASP A 138 -7.28 21.77 -15.81
C ASP A 138 -7.92 21.07 -17.02
N ILE A 139 -8.24 19.77 -16.90
CA ILE A 139 -8.94 19.02 -17.95
C ILE A 139 -10.32 19.64 -18.26
N LYS A 140 -11.07 20.09 -17.24
CA LYS A 140 -12.36 20.76 -17.44
C LYS A 140 -12.22 22.06 -18.24
N LYS A 141 -11.10 22.78 -18.10
CA LYS A 141 -10.83 23.99 -18.88
C LYS A 141 -10.45 23.68 -20.32
N GLU A 142 -9.65 22.63 -20.53
CA GLU A 142 -9.18 22.21 -21.86
C GLU A 142 -10.28 21.48 -22.65
N HIS A 143 -11.13 20.74 -21.96
CA HIS A 143 -12.21 19.92 -22.50
C HIS A 143 -13.53 20.18 -21.77
N PRO A 144 -14.13 21.38 -21.89
CA PRO A 144 -15.37 21.73 -21.19
C PRO A 144 -16.56 20.85 -21.59
N ASN A 145 -16.52 20.28 -22.79
CA ASN A 145 -17.54 19.35 -23.31
C ASN A 145 -17.62 18.01 -22.55
N LEU A 146 -16.66 17.71 -21.67
CA LEU A 146 -16.66 16.49 -20.86
C LEU A 146 -17.41 16.65 -19.53
N PHE A 147 -17.71 17.88 -19.12
CA PHE A 147 -18.29 18.19 -17.81
C PHE A 147 -19.52 19.07 -17.93
N VAL A 148 -20.41 18.96 -16.96
CA VAL A 148 -21.63 19.78 -16.92
C VAL A 148 -21.26 21.21 -16.54
N ASP A 149 -21.77 22.15 -17.34
CA ASP A 149 -21.77 23.58 -17.04
C ASP A 149 -23.07 23.95 -16.31
N MET A 150 -22.96 24.11 -14.99
CA MET A 150 -24.08 24.45 -14.12
C MET A 150 -24.60 25.87 -14.36
N GLU A 151 -23.74 26.81 -14.76
CA GLU A 151 -24.14 28.18 -15.04
C GLU A 151 -24.99 28.23 -16.31
N ALA A 152 -24.51 27.59 -17.39
CA ALA A 152 -25.26 27.45 -18.62
C ALA A 152 -26.58 26.70 -18.42
N MET A 153 -26.61 25.69 -17.54
CA MET A 153 -27.85 24.98 -17.20
C MET A 153 -28.84 25.87 -16.44
N ALA A 154 -28.37 26.62 -15.44
CA ALA A 154 -29.20 27.52 -14.64
C ALA A 154 -29.78 28.67 -15.48
N GLU A 155 -29.02 29.22 -16.42
CA GLU A 155 -29.51 30.24 -17.35
C GLU A 155 -30.59 29.69 -18.31
N ARG A 156 -30.41 28.47 -18.83
CA ARG A 156 -31.42 27.81 -19.66
C ARG A 156 -32.75 27.59 -18.92
N ILE A 157 -32.69 27.18 -17.66
CA ILE A 157 -33.89 26.98 -16.84
C ILE A 157 -34.61 28.32 -16.60
N LYS A 158 -33.89 29.37 -16.20
CA LYS A 158 -34.46 30.72 -16.00
C LYS A 158 -35.11 31.30 -17.26
N ASN A 159 -34.58 30.98 -18.44
CA ASN A 159 -35.12 31.47 -19.71
C ASN A 159 -36.33 30.66 -20.19
N ASN A 160 -36.41 29.36 -19.87
CA ASN A 160 -37.56 28.51 -20.21
C ASN A 160 -38.77 28.70 -19.28
N GLU A 161 -38.58 29.12 -18.02
CA GLU A 161 -39.68 29.45 -17.09
C GLU A 161 -40.35 30.81 -17.38
N ARG A 162 -39.84 31.58 -18.34
CA ARG A 162 -40.36 32.90 -18.74
C ARG A 162 -41.27 32.87 -19.98
N LEU A 163 -41.68 31.67 -20.42
CA LEU A 163 -42.60 31.46 -21.56
C LEU A 163 -43.99 31.02 -21.10
#